data_AF-A0A7Y0D1M8-F1
#
_entry.id   AF-A0A7Y0D1M8-F1
#
_cell.length_a   1.000
_cell.length_b   1.000
_cell.length_c   1.000
_cell.angle_alpha   90.00
_cell.angle_beta   90.00
_cell.angle_gamma   90.00
#
_symmetry.space_group_name_H-M   'P 1'
#
loop_
_entity.id
_entity.type
_entity.pdbx_description
1 polymer ?
#
loop_
_entity_poly.entity_id
_entity_poly.type
_entity_poly.pdbx_seq_one_letter_code
_entity_poly.pdbx_strand_id
1 'polypeptide(L)'
;MIQNWPKQVWKTALGQIKHAVSVLEDQPYAGAVCQDLAALGISDYRQMLTSKNRIIYAVDVANTRIMIHILCDQKRDLQTLLMHRLINASLH
;
A
#
# COMPACT_ATOMS: atom_id res chain seq x y z
N MET A 1 -0.75 -17.49 -10.55
CA MET A 1 -1.72 -17.45 -11.68
C MET A 1 -1.97 -16.01 -12.07
N ILE A 2 -1.65 -15.63 -13.31
CA ILE A 2 -2.04 -14.33 -13.88
C ILE A 2 -3.51 -14.46 -14.26
N GLN A 3 -4.40 -13.80 -13.51
CA GLN A 3 -5.83 -13.81 -13.84
C GLN A 3 -6.10 -12.87 -15.02
N ASN A 4 -6.79 -13.36 -16.03
CA ASN A 4 -7.13 -12.58 -17.22
C ASN A 4 -8.34 -11.69 -16.93
N TRP A 5 -8.10 -10.48 -16.43
CA TRP A 5 -9.16 -9.55 -16.07
C TRP A 5 -9.73 -8.84 -17.30
N PRO A 6 -11.06 -8.67 -17.39
CA PRO A 6 -11.67 -7.84 -18.44
C PRO A 6 -11.11 -6.42 -18.39
N LYS A 7 -10.95 -5.77 -19.55
CA LYS A 7 -10.41 -4.41 -19.67
C LYS A 7 -11.13 -3.39 -18.77
N GLN A 8 -12.43 -3.58 -18.54
CA GLN A 8 -13.23 -2.71 -17.68
C GLN A 8 -12.83 -2.78 -16.21
N VAL A 9 -12.46 -3.98 -15.72
CA VAL A 9 -12.01 -4.18 -14.34
C VAL A 9 -10.66 -3.49 -14.12
N TRP A 10 -9.75 -3.58 -15.10
CA TRP A 10 -8.47 -2.87 -15.08
C TRP A 10 -8.65 -1.35 -15.02
N LYS A 11 -9.51 -0.79 -15.88
CA LYS A 11 -9.79 0.65 -15.89
C LYS A 11 -10.35 1.13 -14.56
N THR A 12 -11.26 0.36 -13.97
CA THR A 12 -11.88 0.69 -12.69
C THR A 12 -10.85 0.66 -11.56
N ALA A 13 -10.04 -0.40 -11.48
CA ALA A 13 -8.99 -0.53 -10.47
C ALA A 13 -7.96 0.60 -10.58
N LEU A 14 -7.49 0.90 -11.80
CA LEU A 14 -6.58 2.01 -12.03
C LEU A 14 -7.19 3.36 -11.65
N GLY A 15 -8.46 3.60 -11.95
CA GLY A 15 -9.17 4.81 -11.55
C GLY A 15 -9.23 4.97 -10.04
N GLN A 16 -9.54 3.90 -9.31
CA GLN A 16 -9.55 3.90 -7.84
C GLN A 16 -8.17 4.15 -7.24
N ILE A 17 -7.12 3.54 -7.81
CA ILE A 17 -5.74 3.78 -7.37
C ILE A 17 -5.36 5.24 -7.57
N LYS A 18 -5.62 5.80 -8.77
CA LYS A 18 -5.33 7.21 -9.06
C LYS A 18 -6.07 8.16 -8.12
N HIS A 19 -7.34 7.89 -7.87
CA HIS A 19 -8.12 8.70 -6.93
C HIS A 19 -7.54 8.63 -5.51
N ALA A 20 -7.20 7.43 -5.03
CA ALA A 20 -6.59 7.28 -3.71
C ALA A 20 -5.25 8.04 -3.61
N VAL A 21 -4.40 7.98 -4.64
CA VAL A 21 -3.13 8.73 -4.67
C VAL A 21 -3.36 10.24 -4.68
N SER A 22 -4.33 10.73 -5.45
CA SER A 22 -4.70 12.15 -5.46
C SER A 22 -5.19 12.63 -4.08
N VAL A 23 -5.96 11.82 -3.35
CA VAL A 23 -6.34 12.15 -1.96
C VAL A 23 -5.11 12.29 -1.05
N LEU A 24 -4.08 11.45 -1.25
CA LEU A 24 -2.87 11.51 -0.45
C LEU A 24 -2.05 12.78 -0.71
N GLU A 25 -2.08 13.34 -1.92
CA GLU A 25 -1.39 14.60 -2.24
C GLU A 25 -1.88 15.75 -1.36
N ASP A 26 -3.19 15.84 -1.13
CA ASP A 26 -3.80 16.88 -0.29
C ASP A 26 -3.82 16.48 1.20
N GLN A 27 -3.99 15.19 1.50
CA GLN A 27 -4.18 14.68 2.85
C GLN A 27 -3.27 13.47 3.10
N PRO A 28 -1.98 13.70 3.40
CA PRO A 28 -0.99 12.63 3.57
C PRO A 28 -1.37 11.60 4.65
N TYR A 29 -2.17 12.01 5.64
CA TYR A 29 -2.56 11.17 6.77
C TYR A 29 -3.97 10.57 6.64
N ALA A 30 -4.63 10.70 5.48
CA ALA A 30 -5.98 10.15 5.24
C ALA A 30 -6.03 8.61 5.32
N GLY A 31 -4.92 7.94 5.02
CA GLY A 31 -4.79 6.49 5.17
C GLY A 31 -4.70 6.06 6.64
N ALA A 32 -5.41 4.97 6.94
CA ALA A 32 -5.39 4.35 8.27
C ALA A 32 -4.02 3.77 8.59
N VAL A 33 -3.67 3.70 9.88
CA VAL A 33 -2.46 2.97 10.32
C VAL A 33 -2.59 1.50 9.93
N CYS A 34 -1.50 0.92 9.48
CA CYS A 34 -1.45 -0.48 9.11
C CYS A 34 -1.37 -1.36 10.37
N GLN A 35 -2.51 -1.77 10.92
CA GLN A 35 -2.59 -2.51 12.20
C GLN A 35 -1.72 -3.77 12.22
N ASP A 36 -1.67 -4.52 11.11
CA ASP A 36 -0.82 -5.72 10.96
C ASP A 36 0.66 -5.45 11.24
N LEU A 37 1.14 -4.24 10.91
CA LEU A 37 2.52 -3.79 11.12
C LEU A 37 2.71 -3.06 12.44
N ALA A 38 1.71 -2.29 12.85
CA ALA A 38 1.71 -1.65 14.15
C ALA A 38 1.80 -2.69 15.29
N ALA A 39 1.13 -3.84 15.13
CA ALA A 39 1.23 -4.98 16.06
C ALA A 39 2.65 -5.56 16.15
N LEU A 40 3.49 -5.34 15.14
CA LEU A 40 4.91 -5.73 15.10
C LEU A 40 5.85 -4.58 15.54
N GLY A 41 5.30 -3.48 16.06
CA GLY A 41 6.07 -2.30 16.46
C GLY A 41 6.43 -1.35 15.32
N ILE A 42 5.92 -1.58 14.11
CA ILE A 42 6.20 -0.76 12.92
C ILE A 42 4.99 0.15 12.63
N SER A 43 4.94 1.32 13.27
CA SER A 43 3.78 2.22 13.28
C SER A 43 3.74 3.27 12.17
N ASP A 44 4.86 3.51 11.48
CA ASP A 44 4.97 4.63 10.52
C ASP A 44 4.28 4.36 9.18
N TYR A 45 3.84 3.13 8.94
CA TYR A 45 3.16 2.73 7.72
C TYR A 45 1.65 2.92 7.81
N ARG A 46 1.13 3.53 6.75
CA ARG A 46 -0.29 3.78 6.52
C ARG A 46 -0.78 3.01 5.32
N GLN A 47 -2.09 2.84 5.27
CA GLN A 47 -2.76 2.11 4.21
C GLN A 47 -4.01 2.83 3.69
N MET A 48 -4.23 2.68 2.39
CA MET A 48 -5.49 2.98 1.71
C MET A 48 -5.98 1.71 1.04
N LEU A 49 -7.29 1.45 1.16
CA LEU A 49 -7.94 0.29 0.55
C LEU A 49 -8.83 0.76 -0.60
N THR A 50 -8.72 0.09 -1.74
CA THR A 50 -9.67 0.18 -2.85
C THR A 50 -10.49 -1.10 -2.92
N SER A 51 -11.38 -1.22 -3.90
CA SER A 51 -12.18 -2.44 -4.07
C SER A 51 -11.36 -3.71 -4.34
N LYS A 52 -10.10 -3.56 -4.78
CA LYS A 52 -9.22 -4.68 -5.14
C LYS A 52 -7.80 -4.54 -4.61
N ASN A 53 -7.36 -3.33 -4.28
CA ASN A 53 -5.97 -3.06 -3.99
C ASN A 53 -5.78 -2.50 -2.59
N ARG A 54 -4.61 -2.81 -2.02
CA ARG A 54 -4.09 -2.18 -0.81
C ARG A 54 -2.86 -1.39 -1.21
N ILE A 55 -2.87 -0.10 -0.88
CA ILE A 55 -1.74 0.82 -1.06
C ILE A 55 -1.13 1.02 0.32
N ILE A 56 0.15 0.73 0.47
CA ILE A 56 0.89 0.93 1.73
C ILE A 56 1.96 1.97 1.48
N TYR A 57 1.98 2.98 2.34
CA TYR A 57 2.81 4.14 2.17
C TYR A 57 3.32 4.67 3.52
N ALA A 58 4.35 5.51 3.47
CA ALA A 58 4.88 6.24 4.61
C ALA A 58 4.91 7.74 4.29
N VAL A 59 4.75 8.57 5.33
CA VAL A 59 4.85 10.02 5.23
C VAL A 59 6.20 10.45 5.79
N ASP A 60 7.07 10.98 4.93
CA ASP A 60 8.36 11.53 5.30
C ASP A 60 8.20 13.05 5.47
N VAL A 61 8.02 13.45 6.72
CA VAL A 61 7.76 14.86 7.10
C VAL A 61 8.99 15.74 6.85
N ALA A 62 10.20 15.20 7.07
CA ALA A 62 11.43 15.96 6.88
C ALA A 62 11.64 16.38 5.42
N ASN A 63 11.26 15.50 4.49
CA ASN A 63 11.41 15.75 3.05
C ASN A 63 10.10 16.14 2.35
N THR A 64 9.02 16.38 3.12
CA THR A 64 7.69 16.73 2.60
C THR A 64 7.24 15.80 1.47
N ARG A 65 7.36 14.48 1.66
CA ARG A 65 7.06 13.49 0.62
C ARG A 65 6.30 12.29 1.14
N ILE A 66 5.54 11.68 0.24
CA ILE A 66 4.82 10.42 0.48
C ILE A 66 5.49 9.33 -0.33
N MET A 67 5.89 8.24 0.33
CA MET A 67 6.52 7.09 -0.32
C MET A 67 5.56 5.92 -0.35
N ILE A 68 5.13 5.53 -1.55
CA ILE A 68 4.33 4.31 -1.75
C ILE A 68 5.28 3.11 -1.84
N HIS A 69 5.21 2.22 -0.86
CA HIS A 69 6.10 1.04 -0.77
C HIS A 69 5.50 -0.21 -1.40
N ILE A 70 4.17 -0.35 -1.33
CA ILE A 70 3.47 -1.53 -1.83
C ILE A 70 2.16 -1.10 -2.48
N LEU A 71 1.92 -1.62 -3.67
CA LEU A 71 0.62 -1.72 -4.30
C LEU A 71 0.35 -3.20 -4.57
N CYS A 72 -0.60 -3.79 -3.84
CA CYS A 72 -0.90 -5.21 -3.94
C CYS A 72 -2.41 -5.46 -3.98
N ASP A 73 -2.81 -6.72 -4.18
CA ASP A 73 -4.20 -7.13 -3.97
C ASP A 73 -4.52 -7.04 -2.47
N GLN A 74 -5.68 -6.48 -2.12
CA GLN A 74 -6.05 -6.24 -0.72
C GLN A 74 -6.16 -7.51 0.13
N LYS A 75 -6.35 -8.67 -0.49
CA LYS A 75 -6.46 -9.96 0.20
C LYS A 75 -5.11 -10.57 0.58
N ARG A 76 -3.99 -9.99 0.14
CA ARG A 76 -2.68 -10.53 0.50
C ARG A 76 -2.35 -10.22 1.95
N ASP A 77 -1.92 -11.24 2.67
CA ASP A 77 -1.37 -11.08 4.02
C ASP A 77 -0.07 -10.25 3.96
N LEU A 78 -0.12 -9.10 4.61
CA LEU A 78 0.96 -8.14 4.62
C LEU A 78 2.11 -8.54 5.55
N GLN A 79 1.82 -9.22 6.67
CA GLN A 79 2.87 -9.68 7.57
C GLN A 79 3.78 -10.66 6.83
N THR A 80 3.18 -11.64 6.15
CA THR A 80 3.90 -12.58 5.29
C THR A 80 4.69 -11.88 4.18
N LEU A 81 4.10 -10.88 3.51
CA LEU A 81 4.77 -10.14 2.44
C LEU A 81 5.97 -9.31 2.92
N LEU A 82 5.85 -8.66 4.08
CA LEU A 82 6.92 -7.82 4.62
C LEU A 82 8.00 -8.62 5.32
N MET A 83 7.67 -9.71 6.02
CA MET A 83 8.68 -10.67 6.51
C MET A 83 9.51 -11.20 5.33
N HIS A 84 8.85 -11.61 4.24
CA HIS A 84 9.56 -12.10 3.06
C HIS A 84 10.44 -11.02 2.40
N ARG A 85 10.02 -9.75 2.37
CA ARG A 85 10.84 -8.66 1.83
C ARG A 85 12.01 -8.28 2.73
N LEU A 86 11.80 -8.22 4.05
CA LEU A 86 12.84 -7.88 5.01
C LEU A 86 13.93 -8.96 5.06
N ILE A 87 13.53 -10.24 5.16
CA ILE A 87 14.47 -11.38 5.13
C ILE A 87 15.34 -11.34 3.87
N ASN A 88 14.74 -11.03 2.71
CA ASN A 88 15.47 -10.99 1.44
C ASN A 88 16.30 -9.71 1.25
N ALA A 89 15.93 -8.59 1.90
CA ALA A 89 16.72 -7.36 1.89
C ALA A 89 17.97 -7.46 2.78
N SER A 90 17.95 -8.29 3.81
CA SER A 90 19.10 -8.57 4.70
C SER A 90 20.04 -9.67 4.19
N LEU A 91 19.79 -10.25 3.01
CA LEU A 91 20.65 -11.25 2.36
C LEU A 91 21.51 -10.67 1.20
N HIS A 92 21.64 -9.34 1.12
CA HIS A 92 22.58 -8.62 0.26
C HIS A 92 23.40 -7.65 1.10
#